data_AF-A0A0G4L4C0-F1
#
_entry.id   AF-A0A0G4L4C0-F1
#
_cell.length_a   1.000
_cell.length_b   1.000
_cell.length_c   1.000
_cell.angle_alpha   90.00
_cell.angle_beta   90.00
_cell.angle_gamma   90.00
#
_symmetry.space_group_name_H-M   'P 1'
#
loop_
_entity.id
_entity.type
_entity.pdbx_description
1 polymer ?
#
loop_
_entity_poly.entity_id
_entity_poly.type
_entity_poly.pdbx_seq_one_letter_code
_entity_poly.pdbx_strand_id
1 'polypeptide(L)'
;MDWWLRDKPNVDPELSSKLLGIVLLGQTPDGLSFPEMLGVMTGVPLPVKNMNPQQSCVTWAENAIRTLQSRGWIWGFDMNQFKDWAVGYADERMKKDSRQPKFIQYR
;
A
#
# COMPACT_ATOMS: atom_id res chain seq x y z
N MET A 1 -5.93 3.01 -22.45
CA MET A 1 -5.46 3.74 -21.25
C MET A 1 -4.34 2.98 -20.58
N ASP A 2 -3.09 3.42 -20.75
CA ASP A 2 -1.94 2.84 -20.04
C ASP A 2 -1.98 3.19 -18.55
N TRP A 3 -1.30 2.38 -17.74
CA TRP A 3 -1.15 2.69 -16.33
C TRP A 3 -0.21 3.90 -16.19
N TRP A 4 -0.52 4.82 -15.28
CA TRP A 4 0.39 5.90 -14.91
C TRP A 4 0.41 6.03 -13.39
N LEU A 5 1.60 6.30 -12.85
CA LEU A 5 1.73 6.70 -11.45
C LEU A 5 1.31 8.17 -11.32
N ARG A 6 0.53 8.49 -10.31
CA ARG A 6 0.15 9.86 -9.97
C ARG A 6 0.48 10.12 -8.52
N ASP A 7 1.48 10.95 -8.28
CA ASP A 7 1.73 11.49 -6.96
C ASP A 7 0.81 12.68 -6.68
N LYS A 8 0.47 12.85 -5.41
CA LYS A 8 -0.24 14.02 -4.89
C LYS A 8 0.37 14.36 -3.54
N PRO A 9 1.24 15.38 -3.47
CA PRO A 9 1.80 15.81 -2.20
C PRO A 9 0.72 16.47 -1.34
N ASN A 10 0.95 16.52 -0.01
CA ASN A 10 0.11 17.22 0.95
C ASN A 10 -1.37 16.76 0.97
N VAL A 11 -1.59 15.46 0.73
CA VAL A 11 -2.92 14.85 0.88
C VAL A 11 -3.12 14.47 2.33
N ASP A 12 -4.18 15.00 2.94
CA ASP A 12 -4.72 14.45 4.18
C ASP A 12 -5.66 13.27 3.83
N PRO A 13 -5.24 12.02 4.10
CA PRO A 13 -6.05 10.85 3.77
C PRO A 13 -7.33 10.80 4.62
N GLU A 14 -7.40 11.51 5.74
CA GLU A 14 -8.56 11.48 6.61
C GLU A 14 -9.79 12.16 6.01
N LEU A 15 -9.57 13.16 5.15
CA LEU A 15 -10.61 13.90 4.43
C LEU A 15 -11.33 13.07 3.35
N SER A 16 -10.80 11.89 3.02
CA SER A 16 -11.43 11.02 2.02
C SER A 16 -12.63 10.26 2.61
N SER A 17 -13.83 10.56 2.11
CA SER A 17 -15.05 9.79 2.44
C SER A 17 -15.06 8.37 1.86
N LYS A 18 -14.15 8.07 0.92
CA LYS A 18 -14.04 6.76 0.26
C LYS A 18 -12.96 5.86 0.87
N LEU A 19 -12.16 6.37 1.80
CA LEU A 19 -11.05 5.61 2.38
C LEU A 19 -11.58 4.66 3.46
N LEU A 20 -11.45 3.35 3.21
CA LEU A 20 -11.85 2.31 4.16
C LEU A 20 -10.85 2.15 5.31
N GLY A 21 -9.56 2.36 5.11
CA GLY A 21 -8.58 2.23 6.17
C GLY A 21 -7.16 2.43 5.69
N ILE A 22 -6.24 2.56 6.63
CA ILE A 22 -4.81 2.75 6.42
C ILE A 22 -4.08 1.68 7.22
N VAL A 23 -3.25 0.92 6.52
CA VAL A 23 -2.38 -0.07 7.14
C VAL A 23 -0.97 0.49 7.22
N LEU A 24 -0.45 0.57 8.44
CA LEU A 24 0.92 0.98 8.72
C LEU A 24 1.82 -0.25 8.66
N LEU A 25 2.76 -0.25 7.71
CA LEU A 25 3.68 -1.36 7.44
C LEU A 25 5.10 -1.12 7.96
N GLY A 26 5.36 0.02 8.60
CA GLY A 26 6.68 0.35 9.11
C GLY A 26 6.92 1.85 9.18
N GLN A 27 8.18 2.20 9.38
CA GLN A 27 8.66 3.57 9.46
C GLN A 27 9.82 3.73 8.49
N THR A 28 9.83 4.84 7.77
CA THR A 28 10.96 5.18 6.91
C THR A 28 12.20 5.50 7.72
N PRO A 29 13.41 5.32 7.18
CA PRO A 29 14.64 5.74 7.85
C PRO A 29 14.62 7.23 8.19
N ASP A 30 15.27 7.59 9.29
CA ASP A 30 15.46 8.98 9.67
C ASP A 30 16.17 9.75 8.56
N GLY A 31 15.66 10.94 8.24
CA GLY A 31 16.22 11.81 7.21
C GLY A 31 15.84 11.46 5.76
N LEU A 32 15.01 10.43 5.52
CA LEU A 32 14.51 10.14 4.18
C LEU A 32 13.66 11.30 3.64
N SER A 33 14.09 11.89 2.53
CA SER A 33 13.36 12.98 1.88
C SER A 33 12.21 12.48 1.00
N PHE A 34 11.20 13.33 0.79
CA PHE A 34 10.10 13.02 -0.13
C PHE A 34 10.57 12.72 -1.57
N PRO A 35 11.52 13.48 -2.17
CA PRO A 35 12.05 13.14 -3.49
C PRO A 35 12.72 11.77 -3.57
N GLU A 36 13.46 11.35 -2.53
CA GLU A 36 14.06 10.02 -2.48
C GLU A 36 12.98 8.94 -2.40
N MET A 37 11.98 9.12 -1.54
CA MET A 37 10.83 8.21 -1.46
C MET A 37 10.08 8.12 -2.80
N LEU A 38 9.80 9.27 -3.43
CA LEU A 38 9.13 9.32 -4.72
C LEU A 38 9.95 8.63 -5.81
N GLY A 39 11.28 8.80 -5.81
CA GLY A 39 12.20 8.10 -6.72
C GLY A 39 12.14 6.58 -6.57
N VAL A 40 11.94 6.07 -5.35
CA VAL A 40 11.71 4.64 -5.13
C VAL A 40 10.35 4.22 -5.69
N MET A 41 9.29 4.98 -5.41
CA MET A 41 7.93 4.65 -5.85
C MET A 41 7.77 4.71 -7.39
N THR A 42 8.44 5.64 -8.06
CA THR A 42 8.44 5.74 -9.54
C THR A 42 9.24 4.61 -10.19
N GLY A 43 10.19 4.01 -9.47
CA GLY A 43 10.93 2.83 -9.92
C GLY A 43 10.16 1.52 -9.79
N VAL A 44 9.02 1.50 -9.08
CA VAL A 44 8.19 0.29 -8.96
C VAL A 44 7.51 0.00 -10.31
N PRO A 45 7.66 -1.22 -10.87
CA PRO A 45 7.05 -1.56 -12.16
C PRO A 45 5.54 -1.36 -12.15
N LEU A 46 5.05 -0.57 -13.10
CA LEU A 46 3.62 -0.42 -13.35
C LEU A 46 2.99 -1.74 -13.82
N PRO A 47 1.71 -1.99 -13.53
CA PRO A 47 1.03 -3.20 -14.00
C PRO A 47 1.05 -3.31 -15.52
N VAL A 48 1.27 -4.51 -16.04
CA VAL A 48 1.21 -4.81 -17.47
C VAL A 48 -0.16 -5.38 -17.82
N LYS A 49 -0.80 -4.83 -18.86
CA LYS A 49 -2.11 -5.30 -19.32
C LYS A 49 -2.02 -6.63 -20.06
N ASN A 50 -3.12 -7.37 -20.07
CA ASN A 50 -3.29 -8.60 -20.86
C ASN A 50 -2.20 -9.65 -20.58
N MET A 51 -1.61 -9.64 -19.38
CA MET A 51 -0.74 -10.70 -18.93
C MET A 51 -1.51 -11.80 -18.22
N ASN A 52 -0.92 -12.98 -18.17
CA ASN A 52 -1.40 -14.09 -17.35
C ASN A 52 -0.33 -14.42 -16.28
N PRO A 53 -0.59 -14.16 -14.99
CA PRO A 53 -1.84 -13.63 -14.42
C PRO A 53 -2.07 -12.14 -14.71
N GLN A 54 -3.35 -11.73 -14.68
CA GLN A 54 -3.76 -10.33 -14.89
C GLN A 54 -3.19 -9.45 -13.77
N GLN A 55 -2.56 -8.33 -14.16
CA GLN A 55 -2.03 -7.36 -13.19
C GLN A 55 -2.98 -6.17 -12.99
N SER A 56 -2.91 -5.58 -11.79
CA SER A 56 -3.76 -4.45 -11.36
C SER A 56 -3.03 -3.52 -10.40
N CYS A 57 -3.71 -2.51 -9.86
CA CYS A 57 -3.18 -1.67 -8.78
C CYS A 57 -2.76 -2.48 -7.54
N VAL A 58 -3.36 -3.66 -7.30
CA VAL A 58 -2.96 -4.57 -6.23
C VAL A 58 -1.57 -5.14 -6.52
N THR A 59 -1.30 -5.55 -7.77
CA THR A 59 0.04 -6.00 -8.18
C THR A 59 1.09 -4.92 -7.98
N TRP A 60 0.76 -3.66 -8.30
CA TRP A 60 1.66 -2.54 -8.06
C TRP A 60 1.94 -2.34 -6.56
N ALA A 61 0.90 -2.38 -5.72
CA ALA A 61 1.05 -2.26 -4.27
C ALA A 61 1.91 -3.39 -3.69
N GLU A 62 1.72 -4.64 -4.12
CA GLU A 62 2.57 -5.77 -3.73
C GLU A 62 4.03 -5.54 -4.12
N ASN A 63 4.30 -5.07 -5.35
CA ASN A 63 5.65 -4.77 -5.81
C ASN A 63 6.29 -3.62 -5.00
N ALA A 64 5.50 -2.60 -4.64
CA ALA A 64 5.95 -1.49 -3.81
C ALA A 64 6.34 -1.98 -2.40
N ILE A 65 5.49 -2.79 -1.77
CA ILE A 65 5.77 -3.39 -0.45
C ILE A 65 7.05 -4.25 -0.51
N ARG A 66 7.21 -5.10 -1.53
CA ARG A 66 8.43 -5.90 -1.72
C ARG A 66 9.67 -5.04 -1.93
N THR A 67 9.55 -3.93 -2.64
CA THR A 67 10.65 -2.96 -2.83
C THR A 67 11.03 -2.28 -1.51
N LEU A 68 10.06 -1.97 -0.67
CA LEU A 68 10.32 -1.43 0.68
C LEU A 68 10.97 -2.48 1.59
N GLN A 69 10.54 -3.75 1.52
CA GLN A 69 11.15 -4.86 2.24
C GLN A 69 12.61 -5.08 1.82
N SER A 70 12.91 -5.09 0.52
CA SER A 70 14.28 -5.32 0.02
C SER A 70 15.25 -4.19 0.38
N ARG A 71 14.73 -2.98 0.60
CA ARG A 71 15.48 -1.82 1.12
C ARG A 71 15.61 -1.80 2.64
N GLY A 72 14.94 -2.71 3.35
CA GLY A 72 14.91 -2.74 4.81
C GLY A 72 14.11 -1.60 5.46
N TRP A 73 13.24 -0.92 4.70
CA TRP A 73 12.41 0.17 5.24
C TRP A 73 11.16 -0.34 5.95
N ILE A 74 10.75 -1.56 5.63
CA ILE A 74 9.71 -2.30 6.37
C ILE A 74 10.22 -3.71 6.64
N TRP A 75 9.68 -4.36 7.67
CA TRP A 75 10.10 -5.73 8.01
C TRP A 75 9.60 -6.74 6.96
N GLY A 76 10.30 -7.87 6.86
CA GLY A 76 9.88 -8.98 6.01
C GLY A 76 8.69 -9.70 6.61
N PHE A 77 7.65 -9.93 5.81
CA PHE A 77 6.48 -10.73 6.16
C PHE A 77 5.93 -11.44 4.92
N ASP A 78 5.14 -12.50 5.15
CA ASP A 78 4.53 -13.25 4.06
C ASP A 78 3.43 -12.43 3.37
N MET A 79 3.56 -12.27 2.06
CA MET A 79 2.65 -11.41 1.28
C MET A 79 1.25 -12.00 1.12
N ASN A 80 1.13 -13.32 1.08
CA ASN A 80 -0.18 -13.96 0.93
C ASN A 80 -0.96 -13.82 2.24
N GLN A 81 -0.32 -14.08 3.38
CA GLN A 81 -0.92 -13.87 4.70
C GLN A 81 -1.32 -12.41 4.92
N PHE A 82 -0.47 -11.46 4.47
CA PHE A 82 -0.80 -10.05 4.55
C PHE A 82 -2.04 -9.69 3.74
N LYS A 83 -2.16 -10.21 2.52
CA LYS A 83 -3.32 -9.94 1.66
C LYS A 83 -4.60 -10.51 2.25
N ASP A 84 -4.57 -11.74 2.73
CA ASP A 84 -5.72 -12.38 3.36
C ASP A 84 -6.16 -11.59 4.61
N TRP A 85 -5.20 -11.16 5.42
CA TRP A 85 -5.45 -10.30 6.57
C TRP A 85 -6.02 -8.93 6.15
N ALA A 86 -5.47 -8.28 5.12
CA ALA A 86 -5.90 -6.95 4.69
C ALA A 86 -7.32 -6.95 4.14
N VAL A 87 -7.71 -8.00 3.41
CA VAL A 87 -9.10 -8.21 2.95
C VAL A 87 -10.01 -8.43 4.15
N GLY A 88 -9.64 -9.30 5.08
CA GLY A 88 -10.43 -9.53 6.31
C GLY A 88 -10.63 -8.24 7.13
N TYR A 89 -9.57 -7.44 7.28
CA TYR A 89 -9.66 -6.13 7.94
C TYR A 89 -10.62 -5.18 7.20
N ALA A 90 -10.55 -5.11 5.87
CA ALA A 90 -11.44 -4.27 5.07
C ALA A 90 -12.91 -4.72 5.19
N ASP A 91 -13.18 -6.03 5.14
CA ASP A 91 -14.52 -6.60 5.31
C ASP A 91 -15.08 -6.28 6.70
N GLU A 92 -14.29 -6.43 7.76
CA GLU A 92 -14.69 -6.04 9.12
C GLU A 92 -14.97 -4.53 9.22
N ARG A 93 -14.19 -3.67 8.55
CA ARG A 93 -14.40 -2.20 8.53
C ARG A 93 -15.68 -1.80 7.81
N MET A 94 -16.16 -2.59 6.85
CA MET A 94 -17.38 -2.31 6.10
C MET A 94 -18.67 -2.67 6.87
N LYS A 95 -18.57 -3.41 7.98
CA LYS A 95 -19.72 -3.72 8.84
C LYS A 95 -20.25 -2.48 9.56
N LYS A 96 -21.56 -2.41 9.78
CA LYS A 96 -22.24 -1.25 10.41
C LYS A 96 -21.80 -1.00 11.84
N ASP A 97 -21.46 -2.06 12.57
CA ASP A 97 -21.07 -2.07 13.98
C ASP A 97 -19.57 -2.27 14.19
N SER A 98 -18.77 -2.04 13.13
CA SER A 98 -17.33 -2.24 13.16
C SER A 98 -16.67 -1.42 14.26
N ARG A 99 -15.77 -2.07 15.01
CA ARG A 99 -14.87 -1.43 15.98
C ARG A 99 -13.43 -1.34 15.50
N GLN A 100 -13.19 -1.73 14.24
CA GLN A 100 -11.85 -1.69 13.68
C GLN A 100 -11.38 -0.24 13.51
N PRO A 101 -10.15 0.10 13.95
CA PRO A 101 -9.64 1.45 13.83
C PRO A 101 -9.39 1.79 12.36
N LYS A 102 -9.44 3.08 12.01
CA LYS A 102 -9.13 3.55 10.63
C LYS A 102 -7.65 3.39 10.30
N PHE A 103 -6.78 3.55 11.29
CA PHE A 103 -5.34 3.33 11.20
C PHE A 103 -4.99 2.08 11.99
N ILE A 104 -4.39 1.09 11.34
CA ILE A 104 -4.00 -0.16 11.98
C ILE A 104 -2.56 -0.50 11.60
N GLN A 105 -1.78 -0.95 12.57
CA GLN A 105 -0.44 -1.47 12.31
C GLN A 105 -0.54 -2.95 11.98
N TYR A 106 0.02 -3.37 10.84
CA TYR A 106 0.22 -4.80 10.57
C TYR A 106 1.32 -5.33 11.48
N ARG A 107 1.15 -6.51 12.07
CA ARG A 107 2.10 -7.13 12.99
C ARG A 107 2.22 -8.61 12.70
#